data_AF-A0AB39D6P6-F1
#
_entry.id   AF-A0AB39D6P6-F1
#
_cell.length_a   1.000
_cell.length_b   1.000
_cell.length_c   1.000
_cell.angle_alpha   90.00
_cell.angle_beta   90.00
_cell.angle_gamma   90.00
#
_symmetry.space_group_name_H-M   'P 1'
#
loop_
_entity.id
_entity.type
_entity.pdbx_description
1 polymer ?
#
loop_
_entity_poly.entity_id
_entity_poly.type
_entity_poly.pdbx_seq_one_letter_code
_entity_poly.pdbx_strand_id
1 'polypeptide(L)'
;MSSSGQKRSGAQVAMPQPVGRALRRLGQDISAARRMRRLSQEDLAQRIGTSLSTVRRMEDGYPGTALHTFLRALHVLGRLDELTQAMSLENDALGMELVREQLPRRVRTSAGRKRQAAPAVDKGDAPAPADDLEGF
;
A
#
# COMPACT_ATOMS: atom_id res chain seq x y z
N MET A 1 18.65 -48.53 3.20
CA MET A 1 18.81 -47.30 4.03
C MET A 1 18.47 -46.12 3.13
N SER A 2 17.41 -45.41 3.51
CA SER A 2 16.60 -44.56 2.63
C SER A 2 17.34 -43.37 2.02
N SER A 3 17.11 -43.20 0.73
CA SER A 3 17.33 -41.99 -0.07
C SER A 3 16.68 -40.79 0.61
N SER A 4 17.48 -39.81 1.04
CA SER A 4 16.99 -38.48 1.37
C SER A 4 17.12 -37.63 0.12
N GLY A 5 16.01 -37.52 -0.61
CA GLY A 5 15.93 -36.79 -1.86
C GLY A 5 16.32 -35.33 -1.68
N GLN A 6 17.45 -34.97 -2.30
CA GLN A 6 17.83 -33.60 -2.59
C GLN A 6 16.64 -32.93 -3.31
N LYS A 7 15.85 -32.12 -2.59
CA LYS A 7 14.82 -31.27 -3.20
C LYS A 7 15.54 -30.37 -4.20
N ARG A 8 15.39 -30.70 -5.48
CA ARG A 8 15.96 -29.97 -6.60
C ARG A 8 15.53 -28.51 -6.48
N SER A 9 16.53 -27.63 -6.58
CA SER A 9 16.37 -26.19 -6.69
C SER A 9 15.25 -25.86 -7.65
N GLY A 10 14.19 -25.20 -7.14
CA GLY A 10 13.18 -24.59 -7.99
C GLY A 10 13.89 -23.74 -9.04
N ALA A 11 13.47 -23.91 -10.30
CA ALA A 11 14.10 -23.34 -11.48
C ALA A 11 14.65 -21.93 -11.18
N GLN A 12 15.96 -21.77 -11.32
CA GLN A 12 16.58 -20.44 -11.39
C GLN A 12 15.97 -19.76 -12.62
N VAL A 13 14.87 -19.05 -12.43
CA VAL A 13 14.31 -18.17 -13.44
C VAL A 13 15.42 -17.18 -13.79
N ALA A 14 15.82 -17.14 -15.06
CA ALA A 14 16.85 -16.22 -15.52
C ALA A 14 16.41 -14.80 -15.17
N MET A 15 16.99 -14.25 -14.10
CA MET A 15 16.60 -12.97 -13.55
C MET A 15 17.22 -11.86 -14.40
N PRO A 16 16.44 -10.84 -14.84
CA PRO A 16 17.02 -9.69 -15.51
C PRO A 16 18.13 -9.08 -14.67
N GLN A 17 19.25 -8.74 -15.31
CA GLN A 17 20.43 -8.20 -14.61
C GLN A 17 20.12 -6.99 -13.71
N PRO A 18 19.24 -6.03 -14.10
CA PRO A 18 18.85 -4.94 -13.21
C PRO A 18 18.21 -5.42 -11.90
N VAL A 19 17.35 -6.44 -11.97
CA VAL A 19 16.65 -7.02 -10.80
C VAL A 19 17.65 -7.71 -9.88
N GLY A 20 18.55 -8.52 -10.43
CA GLY A 20 19.59 -9.19 -9.63
C GLY A 20 20.60 -8.22 -8.99
N ARG A 21 20.90 -7.09 -9.64
CA ARG A 21 21.71 -6.02 -9.03
C ARG A 21 20.95 -5.32 -7.91
N ALA A 22 19.68 -4.98 -8.12
CA ALA A 22 18.85 -4.34 -7.10
C ALA A 22 18.72 -5.22 -5.85
N LEU A 23 18.51 -6.52 -6.03
CA LEU A 23 18.39 -7.46 -4.91
C LEU A 23 19.69 -7.58 -4.09
N ARG A 24 20.85 -7.67 -4.76
CA ARG A 24 22.16 -7.66 -4.08
C ARG A 24 22.40 -6.37 -3.31
N ARG A 25 22.07 -5.23 -3.92
CA ARG A 25 22.19 -3.93 -3.26
C ARG A 25 21.30 -3.84 -2.02
N LEU A 26 20.04 -4.28 -2.11
CA LEU A 26 19.13 -4.32 -0.97
C LEU A 26 19.70 -5.17 0.18
N GLY A 27 20.24 -6.36 -0.13
CA GLY A 27 20.89 -7.22 0.86
C GLY A 27 22.08 -6.54 1.55
N GLN A 28 22.94 -5.86 0.77
CA GLN A 28 24.08 -5.08 1.28
C GLN A 28 23.63 -3.92 2.18
N ASP A 29 22.60 -3.17 1.79
CA ASP A 29 22.04 -2.06 2.56
C ASP A 29 21.44 -2.55 3.88
N ILE A 30 20.76 -3.70 3.89
CA ILE A 30 20.26 -4.36 5.11
C ILE A 30 21.43 -4.77 6.01
N SER A 31 22.49 -5.37 5.46
CA SER A 31 23.68 -5.76 6.21
C SER A 31 24.40 -4.56 6.82
N ALA A 32 24.51 -3.46 6.09
CA ALA A 32 25.04 -2.19 6.59
C ALA A 32 24.17 -1.63 7.72
N ALA A 33 22.86 -1.54 7.51
CA ALA A 33 21.90 -1.06 8.50
C ALA A 33 21.90 -1.91 9.79
N ARG A 34 22.06 -3.23 9.67
CA ARG A 34 22.22 -4.15 10.81
C ARG A 34 23.48 -3.82 11.60
N ARG A 35 24.63 -3.68 10.92
CA ARG A 35 25.91 -3.34 11.57
C ARG A 35 25.89 -1.97 12.24
N MET A 36 25.25 -0.97 11.62
CA MET A 36 25.05 0.35 12.24
C MET A 36 24.30 0.29 13.57
N ARG A 37 23.41 -0.70 13.72
CA ARG A 37 22.65 -0.98 14.96
C ARG A 37 23.35 -1.98 15.89
N ARG A 38 24.61 -2.34 15.59
CA ARG A 38 25.43 -3.29 16.37
C ARG A 38 24.78 -4.66 16.57
N LEU A 39 24.02 -5.13 15.59
CA LEU A 39 23.41 -6.45 15.62
C LEU A 39 24.27 -7.47 14.86
N SER A 40 24.52 -8.64 15.44
CA SER A 40 25.05 -9.79 14.70
C SER A 40 24.00 -10.37 13.75
N GLN A 41 24.41 -11.24 12.81
CA GLN A 41 23.45 -11.93 11.95
C GLN A 41 22.54 -12.85 12.77
N GLU A 42 23.07 -13.52 13.80
CA GLU A 42 22.30 -14.27 14.79
C GLU A 42 21.26 -13.42 15.51
N ASP A 43 21.63 -12.22 16.00
CA ASP A 43 20.69 -11.33 16.69
C ASP A 43 19.53 -10.93 15.78
N LEU A 44 19.83 -10.59 14.52
CA LEU A 44 18.80 -10.26 13.56
C LEU A 44 17.92 -11.48 13.28
N ALA A 45 18.51 -12.66 13.08
CA ALA A 45 17.79 -13.90 12.81
C ALA A 45 16.78 -14.23 13.92
N GLN A 46 17.20 -14.08 15.18
CA GLN A 46 16.32 -14.27 16.34
C GLN A 46 15.16 -13.26 16.35
N ARG A 47 15.47 -11.96 16.16
CA ARG A 47 14.44 -10.90 16.16
C ARG A 47 13.43 -11.05 15.02
N ILE A 48 13.89 -11.45 13.84
CA ILE A 48 13.03 -11.73 12.69
C ILE A 48 12.62 -13.20 12.62
N GLY A 49 12.70 -13.97 13.72
CA GLY A 49 12.24 -15.35 13.83
C GLY A 49 12.52 -16.22 12.60
N THR A 50 13.79 -16.32 12.20
CA THR A 50 14.27 -17.13 11.08
C THR A 50 15.63 -17.75 11.38
N SER A 51 16.15 -18.59 10.49
CA SER A 51 17.48 -19.18 10.64
C SER A 51 18.59 -18.19 10.27
N LEU A 52 19.77 -18.34 10.88
CA LEU A 52 20.98 -17.63 10.47
C LEU A 52 21.26 -17.78 8.96
N SER A 53 21.08 -18.99 8.42
CA SER A 53 21.31 -19.27 7.00
C SER A 53 20.38 -18.48 6.08
N THR A 54 19.18 -18.13 6.56
CA THR A 54 18.23 -17.29 5.85
C THR A 54 18.70 -15.84 5.86
N VAL A 55 19.18 -15.33 7.01
CA VAL A 55 19.73 -13.97 7.10
C VAL A 55 20.95 -13.79 6.20
N ARG A 56 21.86 -14.78 6.18
CA ARG A 56 23.02 -14.77 5.27
C ARG A 56 22.60 -14.67 3.81
N ARG A 57 21.72 -15.59 3.37
CA ARG A 57 21.18 -15.58 1.99
C ARG A 57 20.44 -14.28 1.65
N MET A 58 19.71 -13.71 2.59
CA MET A 58 19.02 -12.43 2.42
C MET A 58 20.02 -11.28 2.20
N GLU A 59 21.07 -11.19 3.04
CA GLU A 59 22.12 -10.17 2.92
C GLU A 59 22.96 -10.35 1.64
N ASP A 60 23.14 -11.58 1.18
CA ASP A 60 23.81 -11.89 -0.09
C ASP A 60 22.94 -11.59 -1.33
N GLY A 61 21.65 -11.26 -1.13
CA GLY A 61 20.70 -10.99 -2.21
C GLY A 61 20.26 -12.24 -2.96
N TYR A 62 20.10 -13.37 -2.28
CA TYR A 62 19.62 -14.61 -2.89
C TYR A 62 18.15 -14.49 -3.33
N PRO A 63 17.82 -14.72 -4.62
CA PRO A 63 16.46 -14.59 -5.18
C PRO A 63 15.39 -15.43 -4.50
N GLY A 64 15.74 -16.59 -3.94
CA GLY A 64 14.77 -17.48 -3.29
C GLY A 64 14.42 -17.07 -1.85
N THR A 65 14.95 -15.95 -1.36
CA THR A 65 14.58 -15.43 -0.04
C THR A 65 13.19 -14.81 -0.11
N ALA A 66 12.26 -15.29 0.72
CA ALA A 66 10.89 -14.79 0.71
C ALA A 66 10.82 -13.31 1.09
N LEU A 67 9.99 -12.53 0.36
CA LEU A 67 9.84 -11.09 0.54
C LEU A 67 9.55 -10.67 1.99
N HIS A 68 8.70 -11.41 2.69
CA HIS A 68 8.37 -11.12 4.09
C HIS A 68 9.59 -11.14 5.02
N THR A 69 10.65 -11.89 4.69
CA THR A 69 11.91 -11.88 5.45
C THR A 69 12.57 -10.51 5.39
N PHE A 70 12.61 -9.89 4.20
CA PHE A 70 13.14 -8.54 4.01
C PHE A 70 12.29 -7.52 4.78
N LEU A 71 10.95 -7.63 4.71
CA LEU A 71 10.05 -6.72 5.42
C LEU A 71 10.22 -6.82 6.94
N ARG A 72 10.38 -8.04 7.50
CA ARG A 72 10.66 -8.23 8.93
C ARG A 72 12.02 -7.64 9.32
N ALA A 73 13.03 -7.79 8.48
CA ALA A 73 14.33 -7.14 8.71
C ALA A 73 14.18 -5.62 8.72
N LEU A 74 13.51 -5.03 7.73
CA LEU A 74 13.26 -3.59 7.69
C LEU A 74 12.46 -3.10 8.90
N HIS A 75 11.49 -3.88 9.38
CA HIS A 75 10.75 -3.57 10.61
C HIS A 75 11.66 -3.51 11.84
N VAL A 76 12.49 -4.54 12.07
CA VAL A 76 13.46 -4.58 13.18
C VAL A 76 14.49 -3.45 13.06
N LEU A 77 14.83 -3.06 11.83
CA LEU A 77 15.72 -1.95 11.55
C LEU A 77 15.00 -0.59 11.60
N GLY A 78 13.67 -0.52 11.79
CA GLY A 78 12.94 0.75 11.82
C GLY A 78 12.92 1.49 10.47
N ARG A 79 12.94 0.76 9.35
CA ARG A 79 12.91 1.28 7.98
C ARG A 79 11.75 0.73 7.14
N LEU A 80 10.79 0.04 7.77
CA LEU A 80 9.63 -0.50 7.07
C LEU A 80 8.77 0.64 6.49
N ASP A 81 8.53 1.68 7.27
CA ASP A 81 7.67 2.80 6.87
C ASP A 81 8.24 3.54 5.66
N GLU A 82 9.55 3.78 5.63
CA GLU A 82 10.26 4.35 4.47
C GLU A 82 9.98 3.57 3.17
N LEU A 83 10.03 2.23 3.24
CA LEU A 83 9.72 1.38 2.08
C LEU A 83 8.26 1.52 1.67
N THR A 84 7.33 1.46 2.63
CA THR A 84 5.90 1.56 2.32
C THR A 84 5.53 2.92 1.74
N GLN A 85 6.15 4.00 2.22
CA GLN A 85 5.98 5.34 1.71
C GLN A 85 6.55 5.47 0.29
N ALA A 86 7.73 4.91 0.03
CA ALA A 86 8.33 4.91 -1.31
C ALA A 86 7.44 4.21 -2.36
N MET A 87 6.61 3.25 -1.92
CA MET A 87 5.66 2.53 -2.79
C MET A 87 4.25 3.15 -2.80
N SER A 88 4.02 4.26 -2.10
CA SER A 88 2.72 4.94 -2.07
C SER A 88 2.36 5.51 -3.44
N LEU A 89 1.07 5.40 -3.83
CA LEU A 89 0.54 5.96 -5.08
C LEU A 89 0.71 7.48 -5.16
N GLU A 90 0.73 8.16 -4.02
CA GLU A 90 0.96 9.61 -3.95
C GLU A 90 2.34 10.01 -4.51
N ASN A 91 3.29 9.08 -4.46
CA ASN A 91 4.65 9.26 -4.95
C ASN A 91 4.86 8.73 -6.38
N ASP A 92 3.81 8.27 -7.06
CA ASP A 92 3.87 7.80 -8.45
C ASP A 92 3.83 8.98 -9.44
N ALA A 93 5.01 9.52 -9.74
CA ALA A 93 5.17 10.65 -10.65
C ALA A 93 4.59 10.37 -12.06
N LEU A 94 4.82 9.17 -12.60
CA LEU A 94 4.34 8.77 -13.92
C LEU A 94 2.82 8.63 -13.91
N GLY A 95 2.26 7.99 -12.88
CA GLY A 95 0.81 7.90 -12.70
C GLY A 95 0.14 9.28 -12.67
N MET A 96 0.73 10.22 -11.94
CA MET A 96 0.25 11.60 -11.87
C MET A 96 0.36 12.34 -13.22
N GLU A 97 1.40 12.09 -14.00
CA GLU A 97 1.55 12.66 -15.34
C GLU A 97 0.48 12.14 -16.31
N LEU A 98 0.24 10.82 -16.33
CA LEU A 98 -0.82 10.21 -17.14
C LEU A 98 -2.22 10.70 -16.77
N VAL A 99 -2.48 10.97 -15.48
CA VAL A 99 -3.74 11.57 -15.02
C VAL A 99 -3.86 13.03 -15.49
N ARG A 100 -2.77 13.80 -15.46
CA ARG A 100 -2.77 15.19 -15.96
C ARG A 100 -3.11 15.25 -17.45
N GLU A 101 -2.59 14.32 -18.25
CA GLU A 101 -2.90 14.24 -19.68
C GLU A 101 -4.39 13.96 -19.94
N GLN A 102 -5.06 13.25 -19.04
CA GLN A 102 -6.47 12.88 -19.14
C GLN A 102 -7.44 13.93 -18.55
N LEU A 103 -6.93 15.07 -18.06
CA LEU A 103 -7.79 16.12 -17.50
C LEU A 103 -8.81 16.63 -18.53
N PRO A 104 -10.09 16.77 -18.16
CA PRO A 104 -11.09 17.30 -19.06
C PRO A 104 -10.75 18.74 -19.44
N ARG A 105 -10.65 19.02 -20.74
CA ARG A 105 -10.35 20.38 -21.25
C ARG A 105 -11.40 21.42 -20.86
N ARG A 106 -12.62 20.99 -20.53
CA ARG A 106 -13.72 21.86 -20.08
C ARG A 106 -14.65 21.10 -19.15
N VAL A 107 -14.88 21.64 -17.96
CA VAL A 107 -15.90 21.17 -17.02
C VAL A 107 -17.19 21.98 -17.25
N ARG A 108 -18.31 21.31 -17.50
CA ARG A 108 -19.64 21.95 -17.60
C ARG A 108 -20.40 21.69 -16.32
N THR A 109 -20.81 22.73 -15.60
CA THR A 109 -21.82 22.63 -14.55
C THR A 109 -23.19 22.61 -15.21
N SER A 110 -24.03 21.63 -14.86
CA SER A 110 -25.42 21.60 -15.32
C SER A 110 -26.26 22.61 -14.52
N ALA A 111 -26.02 23.91 -14.73
CA ALA A 111 -26.94 24.94 -14.30
C ALA A 111 -28.14 24.96 -15.25
N GLY A 112 -29.13 24.09 -15.01
CA GLY A 112 -30.23 23.94 -15.97
C GLY A 112 -31.35 22.98 -15.58
N ARG A 113 -31.68 22.84 -14.30
CA ARG A 113 -33.02 22.36 -13.91
C ARG A 113 -33.64 23.35 -12.94
N LYS A 114 -34.06 24.51 -13.47
CA LYS A 114 -35.14 25.29 -12.86
C LYS A 114 -36.32 24.34 -12.72
N ARG A 115 -36.54 23.81 -11.51
CA ARG A 115 -37.85 23.28 -11.14
C ARG A 115 -38.79 24.47 -11.28
N GLN A 116 -39.61 24.46 -12.32
CA GLN A 116 -40.65 25.46 -12.50
C GLN A 116 -41.56 25.38 -11.27
N ALA A 117 -41.69 26.51 -10.59
CA ALA A 117 -42.61 26.69 -9.48
C ALA A 117 -44.03 26.45 -9.98
N ALA A 118 -44.79 25.63 -9.27
CA ALA A 118 -46.24 25.52 -9.46
C ALA A 118 -46.90 26.88 -9.14
N PRO A 119 -47.95 27.30 -9.88
CA PRO A 119 -48.57 28.60 -9.68
C PRO A 119 -49.51 28.61 -8.46
N ALA A 120 -49.59 29.82 -7.89
CA ALA A 120 -50.42 30.34 -6.82
C ALA A 120 -51.67 29.54 -6.40
N VAL A 121 -51.73 29.22 -5.10
CA VAL A 121 -52.97 28.94 -4.38
C VAL A 121 -53.64 30.28 -4.09
N ASP A 122 -54.85 30.44 -4.62
CA ASP A 122 -55.74 31.57 -4.39
C ASP A 122 -56.16 31.66 -2.92
N LYS A 123 -56.21 32.88 -2.39
CA LYS A 123 -56.47 33.19 -0.99
C LYS A 123 -57.79 33.95 -0.91
N GLY A 124 -58.85 33.23 -0.57
CA GLY A 124 -60.17 33.74 -0.19
C GLY A 124 -61.07 32.51 -0.03
N ASP A 125 -61.68 32.22 1.11
CA ASP A 125 -62.32 33.10 2.06
C ASP A 125 -62.37 32.37 3.41
N ALA A 126 -62.20 33.10 4.52
CA ALA A 126 -62.54 32.58 5.84
C ALA A 126 -63.91 33.14 6.23
N PRO A 127 -64.70 32.39 6.99
CA PRO A 127 -64.82 32.83 8.37
C PRO A 127 -64.73 31.69 9.39
N ALA A 128 -64.06 32.02 10.49
CA ALA A 128 -64.02 31.30 11.77
C ALA A 128 -65.39 31.38 12.50
N PRO A 129 -65.52 30.94 13.76
CA PRO A 129 -64.80 29.90 14.51
C PRO A 129 -65.79 28.83 15.07
N ALA A 130 -65.29 27.69 15.51
CA ALA A 130 -65.96 26.93 16.57
C ALA A 130 -64.91 26.18 17.40
N ASP A 131 -64.95 26.49 18.68
CA ASP A 131 -64.18 25.93 19.78
C ASP A 131 -64.46 24.43 20.01
N ASP A 132 -63.71 23.88 20.97
CA ASP A 132 -63.89 22.62 21.70
C ASP A 132 -63.06 21.44 21.17
N LEU A 133 -61.87 21.18 21.72
CA LEU A 133 -61.55 20.44 22.97
C LEU A 133 -61.62 18.90 22.82
N GLU A 134 -60.73 18.24 23.58
CA GLU A 134 -60.46 16.79 23.69
C GLU A 134 -59.50 16.24 22.62
N GLY A 135 -58.42 15.50 22.91
CA GLY A 135 -58.01 14.76 24.10
C GLY A 135 -57.36 13.45 23.63
N PHE A 136 -56.30 13.01 24.34
CA PHE A 136 -55.39 11.86 24.11
C PHE A 136 -54.11 12.12 23.30
#